data_AF-A0A969HQR6-F1
#
_entry.id   AF-A0A969HQR6-F1
#
_cell.length_a   1.000
_cell.length_b   1.000
_cell.length_c   1.000
_cell.angle_alpha   90.00
_cell.angle_beta   90.00
_cell.angle_gamma   90.00
#
_symmetry.space_group_name_H-M   'P 1'
#
loop_
_entity.id
_entity.type
_entity.pdbx_description
1 polymer ?
#
loop_
_entity_poly.entity_id
_entity_poly.type
_entity_poly.pdbx_seq_one_letter_code
_entity_poly.pdbx_strand_id
1 'polypeptide(L)'
;MRIMENPFISLLEKVSQTTQKLTQGVSVLNNLDAIEIGTTEKEQVWSCDKVKLYRYQRTTEPLVKTPVVVSYALINRFHMMDLQPDRSLMRKLLDLGLDIYVIDTGYPTRNERYLTMNDYINYYLDEAIDFVRESHGIDKVNLMGICQGGTFSVIYSAIHPEKSKTLLPCHSG
;
A
#
# COMPACT_ATOMS: atom_id res chain seq x y z
N MET A 1 61.00 -20.88 12.00
CA MET A 1 59.96 -20.81 13.06
C MET A 1 58.59 -20.82 12.39
N ARG A 2 58.05 -22.01 12.08
CA ARG A 2 56.70 -22.21 11.53
C ARG A 2 55.92 -23.01 12.58
N ILE A 3 54.96 -22.37 13.23
CA ILE A 3 54.07 -23.02 14.19
C ILE A 3 53.09 -23.87 13.38
N MET A 4 53.07 -25.17 13.65
CA MET A 4 52.11 -26.11 13.08
C MET A 4 50.70 -25.77 13.58
N GLU A 5 49.81 -25.34 12.68
CA GLU A 5 48.39 -25.18 12.96
C GLU A 5 47.80 -26.54 13.32
N ASN A 6 47.36 -26.69 14.57
CA ASN A 6 46.85 -27.94 15.09
C ASN A 6 45.40 -28.13 14.59
N PRO A 7 45.09 -29.14 13.75
CA PRO A 7 43.79 -29.29 13.10
C PRO A 7 42.62 -29.46 14.09
N PHE A 8 42.93 -29.82 15.34
CA PHE A 8 41.97 -29.90 16.41
C PHE A 8 41.46 -28.53 16.88
N ILE A 9 42.32 -27.50 16.90
CA ILE A 9 41.94 -26.15 17.32
C ILE A 9 41.03 -25.49 16.27
N SER A 10 41.34 -25.65 14.98
CA SER A 10 40.50 -25.12 13.91
C SER A 10 39.13 -25.82 13.82
N LEU A 11 39.06 -27.10 14.22
CA LEU A 11 37.79 -27.82 14.35
C LEU A 11 36.95 -27.23 15.49
N LEU A 12 37.55 -26.96 16.66
CA LEU A 12 36.87 -26.37 17.80
C LEU A 12 36.37 -24.95 17.51
N GLU A 13 37.16 -24.14 16.80
CA GLU A 13 36.74 -22.81 16.34
C GLU A 13 35.53 -22.91 15.39
N LYS A 14 35.56 -23.84 14.43
CA LYS A 14 34.44 -24.07 13.50
C LYS A 14 33.18 -24.53 14.21
N VAL A 15 33.29 -25.41 15.20
CA VAL A 15 32.14 -25.86 16.02
C VAL A 15 31.57 -24.70 16.82
N SER A 16 32.42 -23.89 17.47
CA SER A 16 32.00 -22.70 18.22
C SER A 16 31.28 -21.68 17.31
N GLN A 17 31.87 -21.36 16.16
CA GLN A 17 31.26 -20.46 15.18
C GLN A 17 29.93 -20.98 14.61
N THR A 18 29.82 -22.30 14.41
CA THR A 18 28.58 -22.92 13.91
C THR A 18 27.49 -22.85 14.97
N THR A 19 27.80 -23.16 16.22
CA THR A 19 26.87 -23.02 17.34
C THR A 19 26.42 -21.57 17.51
N GLN A 20 27.34 -20.60 17.39
CA GLN A 20 27.00 -19.18 17.49
C GLN A 20 26.06 -18.73 16.34
N LYS A 21 26.31 -19.19 15.12
CA LYS A 21 25.43 -18.95 13.96
C LYS A 21 24.06 -19.62 14.11
N LEU A 22 24.01 -20.82 14.68
CA LEU A 22 22.76 -21.52 14.96
C LEU A 22 21.94 -20.79 16.03
N THR A 23 22.57 -20.36 17.13
CA THR A 23 21.91 -19.57 18.17
C THR A 23 21.41 -18.24 17.63
N GLN A 24 22.21 -17.56 16.80
CA GLN A 24 21.76 -16.34 16.11
C GLN A 24 20.59 -16.64 15.16
N GLY A 25 20.65 -17.71 14.38
CA GLY A 25 19.57 -18.13 13.48
C GLY A 25 18.27 -18.43 14.22
N VAL A 26 18.34 -19.13 15.36
CA VAL A 26 17.19 -19.41 16.22
C VAL A 26 16.66 -18.14 16.86
N SER A 27 17.52 -17.20 17.28
CA SER A 27 17.07 -15.91 17.82
C SER A 27 16.37 -15.04 16.77
N VAL A 28 16.83 -15.07 15.52
CA VAL A 28 16.17 -14.39 14.40
C VAL A 28 14.81 -15.04 14.14
N LEU A 29 14.73 -16.37 14.10
CA LEU A 29 13.47 -17.09 13.91
C LEU A 29 12.47 -16.86 15.05
N ASN A 30 12.93 -16.74 16.30
CA ASN A 30 12.08 -16.44 17.45
C ASN A 30 11.62 -14.97 17.48
N ASN A 31 12.37 -14.05 16.87
CA ASN A 31 11.97 -12.65 16.68
C ASN A 31 11.23 -12.40 15.36
N LEU A 32 10.87 -13.46 14.61
CA LEU A 32 9.86 -13.36 13.56
C LEU A 32 8.47 -13.32 14.20
N ASP A 33 8.24 -12.33 15.05
CA ASP A 33 6.88 -11.94 15.38
C ASP A 33 6.15 -11.67 14.04
N ALA A 34 4.93 -12.20 13.93
CA ALA A 34 4.11 -12.07 12.74
C ALA A 34 4.12 -10.60 12.30
N ILE A 35 4.77 -10.32 11.16
CA ILE A 35 4.87 -8.97 10.63
C ILE A 35 3.43 -8.46 10.51
N GLU A 36 3.03 -7.53 11.38
CA GLU A 36 1.75 -6.87 11.29
C GLU A 36 1.79 -6.00 10.03
N ILE A 37 1.34 -6.57 8.92
CA ILE A 37 1.16 -5.89 7.65
C ILE A 37 -0.17 -5.12 7.75
N GLY A 38 -0.16 -3.82 7.51
CA GLY A 38 -1.40 -3.02 7.52
C GLY A 38 -1.69 -2.25 8.82
N THR A 39 -0.66 -1.84 9.57
CA THR A 39 -0.76 -1.21 10.90
C THR A 39 -1.34 0.20 10.91
N THR A 40 -1.51 0.86 9.76
CA THR A 40 -2.12 2.20 9.76
C THR A 40 -3.64 2.05 9.91
N GLU A 41 -4.17 2.59 11.01
CA GLU A 41 -5.60 2.62 11.29
C GLU A 41 -6.37 3.23 10.11
N LYS A 42 -7.39 2.52 9.66
CA LYS A 42 -8.24 2.92 8.54
C LYS A 42 -9.66 2.50 8.78
N GLU A 43 -10.58 3.31 8.29
CA GLU A 43 -12.01 3.09 8.39
C GLU A 43 -12.59 2.86 7.00
N GLN A 44 -13.49 1.88 6.87
CA GLN A 44 -14.25 1.71 5.64
C GLN A 44 -15.33 2.79 5.60
N VAL A 45 -15.24 3.71 4.65
CA VAL A 45 -16.18 4.84 4.52
C VAL A 45 -17.22 4.61 3.44
N TRP A 46 -16.92 3.77 2.44
CA TRP A 46 -17.83 3.44 1.35
C TRP A 46 -17.56 2.04 0.81
N SER A 47 -18.58 1.44 0.22
CA SER A 47 -18.47 0.16 -0.48
C SER A 47 -19.52 0.03 -1.58
N CYS A 48 -19.11 -0.51 -2.72
CA CYS A 48 -20.00 -0.93 -3.81
C CYS A 48 -19.57 -2.32 -4.28
N ASP A 49 -20.49 -3.27 -4.23
CA ASP A 49 -20.21 -4.69 -4.43
C ASP A 49 -19.04 -5.19 -3.54
N LYS A 50 -17.94 -5.61 -4.17
CA LYS A 50 -16.70 -6.00 -3.50
C LYS A 50 -15.75 -4.83 -3.27
N VAL A 51 -15.93 -3.73 -4.00
CA VAL A 51 -15.04 -2.59 -3.98
C VAL A 51 -15.30 -1.79 -2.71
N LYS A 52 -14.23 -1.48 -2.00
CA LYS A 52 -14.29 -0.78 -0.72
C LYS A 52 -13.39 0.43 -0.80
N LEU A 53 -13.87 1.53 -0.24
CA LEU A 53 -13.08 2.73 -0.04
C LEU A 53 -12.74 2.83 1.45
N TYR A 54 -11.45 2.88 1.73
CA TYR A 54 -10.94 3.08 3.07
C TYR A 54 -10.37 4.48 3.20
N ARG A 55 -10.73 5.17 4.29
CA ARG A 55 -10.07 6.41 4.72
C ARG A 55 -9.05 6.07 5.79
N TYR A 56 -7.84 6.54 5.64
CA TYR A 56 -6.85 6.41 6.71
C TYR A 56 -7.15 7.39 7.85
N GLN A 57 -7.10 6.88 9.08
CA GLN A 57 -7.31 7.71 10.26
C GLN A 57 -6.08 8.56 10.53
N ARG A 58 -6.35 9.77 11.02
CA ARG A 58 -5.32 10.74 11.38
C ARG A 58 -5.70 11.47 12.65
N THR A 59 -4.69 11.81 13.45
CA THR A 59 -4.87 12.50 14.73
C THR A 59 -4.84 14.03 14.59
N THR A 60 -4.29 14.55 13.49
CA THR A 60 -4.12 15.98 13.21
C THR A 60 -5.13 16.47 12.16
N GLU A 61 -5.39 17.77 12.07
CA GLU A 61 -6.24 18.32 11.00
C GLU A 61 -5.50 18.40 9.64
N PRO A 62 -6.18 18.15 8.52
CA PRO A 62 -5.59 18.25 7.18
C PRO A 62 -5.13 19.67 6.85
N LEU A 63 -3.86 19.75 6.43
CA LEU A 63 -3.26 21.00 5.93
C LEU A 63 -3.75 21.31 4.51
N VAL A 64 -4.08 20.27 3.74
CA VAL A 64 -4.59 20.39 2.37
C VAL A 64 -6.07 20.03 2.35
N LYS A 65 -6.92 20.98 1.92
CA LYS A 65 -8.38 20.78 1.82
C LYS A 65 -8.79 19.72 0.79
N THR A 66 -7.95 19.47 -0.22
CA THR A 66 -8.23 18.49 -1.26
C THR A 66 -7.67 17.12 -0.87
N PRO A 67 -8.51 16.11 -0.63
CA PRO A 67 -8.07 14.76 -0.31
C PRO A 67 -7.39 14.09 -1.51
N VAL A 68 -6.60 13.06 -1.21
CA VAL A 68 -5.91 12.22 -2.17
C VAL A 68 -6.59 10.85 -2.21
N VAL A 69 -7.08 10.47 -3.39
CA VAL A 69 -7.64 9.14 -3.65
C VAL A 69 -6.57 8.29 -4.33
N VAL A 70 -6.21 7.18 -3.69
CA VAL A 70 -5.22 6.23 -4.17
C VAL A 70 -5.91 5.10 -4.90
N SER A 71 -5.65 5.01 -6.20
CA SER A 71 -6.04 3.87 -7.05
C SER A 71 -4.90 2.86 -7.11
N TYR A 72 -5.15 1.65 -6.60
CA TYR A 72 -4.16 0.57 -6.57
C TYR A 72 -4.38 -0.44 -7.71
N ALA A 73 -3.39 -1.30 -7.95
CA ALA A 73 -3.48 -2.34 -8.96
C ALA A 73 -4.54 -3.39 -8.62
N LEU A 74 -5.27 -3.90 -9.63
CA LEU A 74 -6.32 -4.91 -9.45
C LEU A 74 -5.79 -6.28 -8.98
N ILE A 75 -4.52 -6.57 -9.27
CA ILE A 75 -3.90 -7.89 -9.04
C ILE A 75 -3.24 -7.96 -7.68
N ASN A 76 -2.71 -6.84 -7.19
CA ASN A 76 -2.00 -6.79 -5.92
C ASN A 76 -2.85 -6.07 -4.88
N ARG A 77 -2.61 -6.34 -3.61
CA ARG A 77 -3.36 -5.69 -2.54
C ARG A 77 -2.60 -4.51 -1.97
N PHE A 78 -3.34 -3.45 -1.63
CA PHE A 78 -2.78 -2.22 -1.07
C PHE A 78 -1.99 -2.45 0.24
N HIS A 79 -2.23 -3.56 0.94
CA HIS A 79 -1.46 -3.92 2.14
C HIS A 79 0.04 -4.13 1.87
N MET A 80 0.45 -4.39 0.62
CA MET A 80 1.87 -4.39 0.24
C MET A 80 2.55 -3.01 0.36
N MET A 81 1.78 -1.91 0.36
CA MET A 81 2.32 -0.56 0.63
C MET A 81 2.34 -0.18 2.11
N ASP A 82 1.76 -1.02 2.96
CA ASP A 82 1.70 -0.87 4.41
C ASP A 82 2.48 -2.02 5.07
N LEU A 83 3.61 -2.39 4.45
CA LEU A 83 4.40 -3.57 4.78
C LEU A 83 5.03 -3.49 6.18
N GLN A 84 5.37 -2.27 6.65
CA GLN A 84 5.84 -1.98 8.01
C GLN A 84 5.49 -0.52 8.41
N PRO A 85 5.17 -0.23 9.68
CA PRO A 85 4.77 1.09 10.16
C PRO A 85 5.84 2.20 9.94
N ASP A 86 7.12 1.84 9.90
CA ASP A 86 8.26 2.75 9.64
C ASP A 86 8.48 3.03 8.14
N ARG A 87 7.91 2.19 7.26
CA ARG A 87 8.05 2.28 5.80
C ARG A 87 6.73 2.52 5.06
N SER A 88 5.64 2.76 5.79
CA SER A 88 4.35 3.06 5.19
C SER A 88 4.38 4.42 4.49
N LEU A 89 4.23 4.40 3.16
CA LEU A 89 4.06 5.62 2.35
C LEU A 89 2.83 6.40 2.83
N MET A 90 1.76 5.69 3.20
CA MET A 90 0.51 6.29 3.64
C MET A 90 0.70 7.07 4.93
N ARG A 91 1.43 6.50 5.92
CA ARG A 91 1.73 7.22 7.16
C ARG A 91 2.48 8.53 6.92
N LYS A 92 3.51 8.49 6.07
CA LYS A 92 4.30 9.70 5.73
C LYS A 92 3.45 10.77 5.05
N LEU A 93 2.56 10.36 4.13
CA LEU A 93 1.67 11.29 3.45
C LEU A 93 0.62 11.90 4.41
N LEU A 94 0.13 11.13 5.40
CA LEU A 94 -0.73 11.64 6.48
C LEU A 94 0.02 12.64 7.36
N ASP A 95 1.28 12.35 7.72
CA ASP A 95 2.13 13.23 8.52
C ASP A 95 2.47 14.53 7.77
N LEU A 96 2.57 14.49 6.44
CA LEU A 96 2.67 15.67 5.56
C LEU A 96 1.36 16.48 5.49
N GLY A 97 0.29 16.02 6.15
CA GLY A 97 -0.97 16.74 6.29
C GLY A 97 -2.00 16.45 5.20
N LEU A 98 -1.79 15.44 4.36
CA LEU A 98 -2.76 15.01 3.35
C LEU A 98 -3.87 14.15 3.99
N ASP A 99 -5.10 14.22 3.46
CA ASP A 99 -6.16 13.26 3.78
C ASP A 99 -6.18 12.18 2.69
N ILE A 100 -6.11 10.91 3.08
CA ILE A 100 -5.85 9.81 2.14
C ILE A 100 -6.98 8.80 2.17
N TYR A 101 -7.46 8.50 0.96
CA TYR A 101 -8.41 7.45 0.68
C TYR A 101 -7.73 6.40 -0.19
N VAL A 102 -8.01 5.12 0.04
CA VAL A 102 -7.51 4.02 -0.78
C VAL A 102 -8.68 3.16 -1.25
N ILE A 103 -8.70 2.91 -2.56
CA ILE A 103 -9.67 2.02 -3.18
C ILE A 103 -9.10 0.59 -3.16
N ASP A 104 -9.84 -0.31 -2.53
CA ASP A 104 -9.60 -1.75 -2.57
C ASP A 104 -10.64 -2.41 -3.47
N THR A 105 -10.20 -2.92 -4.62
CA THR A 105 -11.08 -3.64 -5.56
C THR A 105 -11.30 -5.09 -5.17
N GLY A 106 -10.67 -5.62 -4.11
CA GLY A 106 -10.83 -7.00 -3.68
C GLY A 106 -10.34 -8.04 -4.70
N TYR A 107 -10.72 -9.30 -4.49
CA TYR A 107 -10.37 -10.39 -5.43
C TYR A 107 -11.46 -10.58 -6.48
N PRO A 108 -11.09 -10.85 -7.76
CA PRO A 108 -12.05 -11.19 -8.78
C PRO A 108 -12.74 -12.52 -8.45
N THR A 109 -14.06 -12.53 -8.58
CA THR A 109 -14.92 -13.70 -8.42
C THR A 109 -15.48 -14.14 -9.78
N ARG A 110 -16.05 -15.36 -9.86
CA ARG A 110 -16.59 -15.89 -11.13
C ARG A 110 -17.69 -15.02 -11.75
N ASN A 111 -18.42 -14.26 -10.95
CA ASN A 111 -19.50 -13.39 -11.41
C ASN A 111 -18.99 -12.18 -12.22
N GLU A 112 -17.68 -11.93 -12.17
CA GLU A 112 -17.04 -10.73 -12.71
C GLU A 112 -16.30 -10.99 -14.02
N ARG A 113 -16.52 -12.16 -14.62
CA ARG A 113 -15.94 -12.55 -15.91
C ARG A 113 -16.30 -11.61 -17.07
N TYR A 114 -17.33 -10.79 -16.90
CA TYR A 114 -17.80 -9.82 -17.88
C TYR A 114 -17.45 -8.38 -17.52
N LEU A 115 -16.80 -8.14 -16.38
CA LEU A 115 -16.32 -6.80 -16.05
C LEU A 115 -15.21 -6.40 -17.02
N THR A 116 -15.38 -5.21 -17.59
CA THR A 116 -14.43 -4.59 -18.49
C THR A 116 -13.64 -3.51 -17.77
N MET A 117 -12.56 -3.04 -18.39
CA MET A 117 -11.79 -1.90 -17.85
C MET A 117 -12.66 -0.65 -17.68
N ASN A 118 -13.66 -0.47 -18.54
CA ASN A 118 -14.60 0.64 -18.43
C ASN A 118 -15.37 0.61 -17.11
N ASP A 119 -15.79 -0.56 -16.64
CA ASP A 119 -16.54 -0.69 -15.39
C ASP A 119 -15.66 -0.36 -14.18
N TYR A 120 -14.37 -0.72 -14.21
CA TYR A 120 -13.44 -0.33 -13.15
C TYR A 120 -13.20 1.18 -13.09
N ILE A 121 -13.20 1.87 -14.23
CA ILE A 121 -12.87 3.30 -14.32
C ILE A 121 -14.12 4.16 -14.13
N ASN A 122 -15.17 3.92 -14.91
CA ASN A 122 -16.34 4.80 -15.00
C ASN A 122 -17.47 4.40 -14.05
N TYR A 123 -17.39 3.23 -13.41
CA TYR A 123 -18.35 2.84 -12.38
C TYR A 123 -17.67 2.81 -11.01
N TYR A 124 -16.73 1.90 -10.78
CA TYR A 124 -16.15 1.75 -9.43
C TYR A 124 -15.28 2.94 -8.99
N LEU A 125 -14.38 3.43 -9.85
CA LEU A 125 -13.51 4.56 -9.50
C LEU A 125 -14.27 5.89 -9.48
N ASP A 126 -15.20 6.11 -10.42
CA ASP A 126 -16.03 7.32 -10.48
C ASP A 126 -16.93 7.46 -9.24
N GLU A 127 -17.67 6.41 -8.88
CA GLU A 127 -18.53 6.40 -7.69
C GLU A 127 -17.74 6.66 -6.39
N ALA A 128 -16.55 6.05 -6.28
CA ALA A 128 -15.69 6.27 -5.13
C ALA A 128 -15.19 7.73 -5.05
N ILE A 129 -14.88 8.34 -6.20
CA ILE A 129 -14.45 9.74 -6.26
C ILE A 129 -15.63 10.68 -5.96
N ASP A 130 -16.83 10.38 -6.46
CA ASP A 130 -18.02 11.18 -6.17
C ASP A 130 -18.38 11.13 -4.68
N PHE A 131 -18.30 9.97 -4.04
CA PHE A 131 -18.45 9.88 -2.58
C PHE A 131 -17.44 10.78 -1.83
N VAL A 132 -16.17 10.81 -2.26
CA VAL A 132 -15.15 11.67 -1.64
C VAL A 132 -15.42 13.15 -1.91
N ARG A 133 -15.90 13.50 -3.11
CA ARG A 133 -16.26 14.88 -3.47
C ARG A 133 -17.43 15.39 -2.64
N GLU A 134 -18.48 14.58 -2.54
CA GLU A 134 -19.68 14.90 -1.76
C GLU A 134 -19.38 15.00 -0.27
N SER A 135 -18.62 14.06 0.29
CA SER A 135 -18.28 14.07 1.72
C SER A 135 -17.42 15.27 2.15
N HIS A 136 -16.63 15.85 1.23
CA HIS A 136 -15.81 17.04 1.48
C HIS A 136 -16.42 18.34 0.92
N GLY A 137 -17.51 18.27 0.15
CA GLY A 137 -18.10 19.42 -0.54
C GLY A 137 -17.15 20.09 -1.53
N ILE A 138 -16.37 19.30 -2.28
CA ILE A 138 -15.35 19.78 -3.21
C ILE A 138 -15.62 19.33 -4.64
N ASP A 139 -15.25 20.17 -5.61
CA ASP A 139 -15.46 19.83 -7.03
C ASP A 139 -14.44 18.82 -7.56
N LYS A 140 -13.23 18.79 -7.01
CA LYS A 140 -12.11 18.00 -7.55
C LYS A 140 -11.29 17.32 -6.46
N VAL A 141 -10.77 16.14 -6.77
CA VAL A 141 -9.86 15.36 -5.91
C VAL A 141 -8.46 15.27 -6.50
N ASN A 142 -7.46 14.97 -5.65
CA ASN A 142 -6.14 14.56 -6.12
C ASN A 142 -6.14 13.04 -6.33
N LEU A 143 -5.62 12.56 -7.46
CA LEU A 143 -5.52 11.13 -7.76
C LEU A 143 -4.07 10.67 -7.71
N MET A 144 -3.84 9.59 -6.98
CA MET A 144 -2.55 8.90 -6.96
C MET A 144 -2.74 7.49 -7.48
N GLY A 145 -2.16 7.19 -8.64
CA GLY A 145 -2.29 5.89 -9.25
C GLY A 145 -1.01 5.08 -9.07
N ILE A 146 -1.13 3.82 -8.64
CA ILE A 146 0.02 2.97 -8.32
C ILE A 146 0.01 1.72 -9.20
N CYS A 147 1.12 1.48 -9.91
CA CYS A 147 1.23 0.40 -10.89
C CYS A 147 0.08 0.49 -11.94
N GLN A 148 -0.75 -0.54 -12.07
CA GLN A 148 -1.90 -0.53 -12.99
C GLN A 148 -2.95 0.54 -12.64
N GLY A 149 -3.08 0.89 -11.35
CA GLY A 149 -3.93 2.01 -10.93
C GLY A 149 -3.44 3.35 -11.47
N GLY A 150 -2.15 3.47 -11.82
CA GLY A 150 -1.58 4.60 -12.57
C GLY A 150 -2.26 4.78 -13.92
N THR A 151 -2.30 3.71 -14.72
CA THR A 151 -2.95 3.72 -16.04
C THR A 151 -4.43 4.06 -15.94
N PHE A 152 -5.15 3.48 -14.97
CA PHE A 152 -6.56 3.78 -14.75
C PHE A 152 -6.79 5.23 -14.35
N SER A 153 -5.95 5.77 -13.46
CA SER A 153 -6.05 7.16 -13.03
C SER A 153 -5.74 8.15 -14.17
N VAL A 154 -4.82 7.80 -15.07
CA VAL A 154 -4.54 8.58 -16.30
C VAL A 154 -5.76 8.59 -17.21
N ILE A 155 -6.32 7.42 -17.52
CA ILE A 155 -7.51 7.30 -18.37
C ILE A 155 -8.68 8.06 -17.76
N TYR A 156 -8.94 7.85 -16.47
CA TYR A 156 -9.99 8.54 -15.72
C TYR A 156 -9.83 10.05 -15.78
N SER A 157 -8.64 10.59 -15.52
CA SER A 157 -8.40 12.05 -15.51
C SER A 157 -8.58 12.66 -16.90
N ALA A 158 -8.35 11.89 -17.96
CA ALA A 158 -8.60 12.32 -19.34
C ALA A 158 -10.10 12.33 -19.69
N ILE A 159 -10.89 11.40 -19.15
CA ILE A 159 -12.34 11.31 -19.37
C ILE A 159 -13.10 12.31 -18.49
N HIS A 160 -12.63 12.51 -17.25
CA HIS A 160 -13.28 13.32 -16.20
C HIS A 160 -12.38 14.46 -15.67
N PRO A 161 -11.90 15.39 -16.53
CA PRO A 161 -11.03 16.50 -16.12
C PRO A 161 -11.71 17.46 -15.13
N GLU A 162 -13.04 17.48 -15.09
CA GLU A 162 -13.85 18.23 -14.14
C GLU A 162 -13.78 17.69 -12.71
N LYS A 163 -13.43 16.40 -12.53
CA LYS A 163 -13.35 15.73 -11.21
C LYS A 163 -11.91 15.55 -10.72
N SER A 164 -10.90 15.59 -11.60
CA SER A 164 -9.49 15.46 -11.24
C SER A 164 -8.77 16.81 -11.14
N LYS A 165 -8.12 17.10 -10.00
CA LYS A 165 -7.28 18.30 -9.81
C LYS A 165 -5.84 18.08 -10.22
N THR A 166 -5.23 17.03 -9.66
CA THR A 166 -3.83 16.65 -9.83
C THR A 166 -3.75 15.14 -9.96
N LEU A 167 -2.91 14.66 -10.87
CA LEU A 167 -2.64 13.24 -11.05
C LEU A 167 -1.17 12.94 -10.74
N LEU A 168 -0.94 11.96 -9.87
CA LEU A 168 0.37 11.45 -9.50
C LEU A 168 0.49 9.98 -9.93
N PRO A 169 0.97 9.70 -11.16
CA PRO A 169 1.19 8.34 -11.61
C PRO A 169 2.52 7.82 -11.04
N CYS A 170 2.46 6.79 -10.22
CA CYS A 170 3.64 6.08 -9.70
C CYS A 170 3.85 4.80 -10.52
N HIS A 171 4.72 4.89 -11.52
CA HIS A 171 5.22 3.74 -12.26
C HIS A 171 6.71 3.60 -11.95
N SER A 172 7.11 2.40 -11.54
CA SER A 172 8.51 2.00 -11.43
C SER A 172 9.09 1.89 -12.84
N GLY A 173 9.61 3.01 -13.35
CA GLY A 173 10.48 3.06 -14.51
C GLY A 173 11.91 2.67 -14.16
#